data_AF-A0A519S400-F1
#
_entry.id   AF-A0A519S400-F1
#
_cell.length_a   1.000
_cell.length_b   1.000
_cell.length_c   1.000
_cell.angle_alpha   90.00
_cell.angle_beta   90.00
_cell.angle_gamma   90.00
#
_symmetry.space_group_name_H-M   'P 1'
#
loop_
_entity.id
_entity.type
_entity.pdbx_description
1 polymer ?
#
loop_
_entity_poly.entity_id
_entity_poly.type
_entity_poly.pdbx_seq_one_letter_code
_entity_poly.pdbx_strand_id
1 'polypeptide(L)'
;KLHGGLLHVVQLVGPHTFVEQAAVEFHRQPSGGDFARFFEDYAPQYSGYETLARDMQHDPRNTEYITSATQAIDGLVTEILSAPNGGMVGASGAVFGILFAFAYLFPNTELMLLFFPFPIKAKYFVFFYALYELYGGVHRTPGDNVAHFAHLGGLLIGFIVIKFWERGRQQFY
;
A
#
# COMPACT_ATOMS: atom_id res chain seq x y z
N LYS A 1 42.58 9.81 3.10
CA LYS A 1 41.47 10.65 3.62
C LYS A 1 40.16 10.01 3.15
N LEU A 2 39.46 9.35 4.07
CA LEU A 2 38.18 8.67 3.87
C LEU A 2 37.05 9.58 4.39
N HIS A 3 36.11 9.99 3.55
CA HIS A 3 34.78 10.52 3.90
C HIS A 3 33.89 10.28 2.67
N GLY A 4 32.68 9.72 2.73
CA GLY A 4 31.90 9.28 3.88
C GLY A 4 31.00 8.12 3.48
N GLY A 5 30.88 7.15 4.38
CA GLY A 5 29.70 6.31 4.45
C GLY A 5 28.63 7.06 5.23
N LEU A 6 27.39 6.97 4.76
CA LEU A 6 26.19 7.13 5.58
C LEU A 6 25.01 6.45 4.87
N LEU A 7 24.70 5.27 5.41
CA LEU A 7 23.35 4.72 5.64
C LEU A 7 22.52 4.24 4.45
N HIS A 8 22.48 2.91 4.35
CA HIS A 8 21.24 2.17 4.18
C HIS A 8 20.11 2.78 5.03
N VAL A 9 19.08 3.27 4.38
CA VAL A 9 17.71 3.23 4.91
C VAL A 9 16.92 2.48 3.86
N VAL A 10 16.60 1.22 4.16
CA VAL A 10 15.49 0.51 3.52
C VAL A 10 14.27 1.37 3.80
N GLN A 11 13.90 2.20 2.84
CA GLN A 11 12.78 3.11 2.95
C GLN A 11 11.50 2.27 2.94
N LEU A 12 10.94 2.06 4.14
CA LEU A 12 9.55 1.70 4.41
C LEU A 12 8.63 2.87 4.04
N VAL A 13 8.81 3.42 2.85
CA VAL A 13 8.16 4.62 2.34
C VAL A 13 7.21 4.10 1.27
N GLY A 14 5.91 4.23 1.52
CA GLY A 14 4.88 3.68 0.64
C GLY A 14 4.91 4.32 -0.77
N PRO A 15 4.17 3.76 -1.73
CA PRO A 15 4.05 4.33 -3.08
C PRO A 15 3.56 5.79 -3.08
N HIS A 16 2.70 6.17 -2.12
CA HIS A 16 2.19 7.54 -1.96
C HIS A 16 3.28 8.58 -1.70
N THR A 17 4.35 8.19 -1.00
CA THR A 17 5.45 9.10 -0.66
C THR A 17 6.43 9.34 -1.81
N PHE A 18 6.46 8.46 -2.83
CA PHE A 18 7.28 8.68 -4.03
C PHE A 18 6.60 9.64 -5.01
N VAL A 19 5.28 9.51 -5.20
CA VAL A 19 4.51 10.42 -6.07
C VAL A 19 4.51 11.86 -5.53
N GLU A 20 4.41 12.04 -4.20
CA GLU A 20 4.54 13.35 -3.56
C GLU A 20 5.93 13.98 -3.79
N GLN A 21 7.00 13.18 -3.66
CA GLN A 21 8.37 13.66 -3.88
C GLN A 21 8.59 14.06 -5.34
N ALA A 22 8.09 13.27 -6.29
CA ALA A 22 8.18 13.58 -7.71
C ALA A 22 7.41 14.87 -8.05
N ALA A 23 6.24 15.08 -7.45
CA ALA A 23 5.48 16.32 -7.62
C ALA A 23 6.23 17.54 -7.04
N VAL A 24 6.78 17.42 -5.84
CA VAL A 24 7.60 18.49 -5.22
C VAL A 24 8.81 18.84 -6.08
N GLU A 25 9.47 17.85 -6.67
CA GLU A 25 10.61 18.11 -7.56
C GLU A 25 10.16 18.81 -8.85
N PHE A 26 9.04 18.39 -9.45
CA PHE A 26 8.46 19.08 -10.58
C PHE A 26 8.14 20.56 -10.27
N HIS A 27 7.54 20.85 -9.12
CA HIS A 27 7.26 22.24 -8.68
C HIS A 27 8.52 23.08 -8.52
N ARG A 28 9.64 22.47 -8.12
CA ARG A 28 10.93 23.17 -7.96
C ARG A 28 11.55 23.52 -9.30
N GLN A 29 11.47 22.60 -10.27
CA GLN A 29 12.10 22.74 -11.57
C GLN A 29 11.18 22.19 -12.68
N PRO A 30 10.16 22.96 -13.10
CA PRO A 30 9.23 22.48 -14.11
C PRO A 30 9.94 22.26 -15.45
N SER A 31 9.88 21.04 -15.97
CA SER A 31 10.36 20.71 -17.31
C SER A 31 9.41 19.75 -18.00
N GLY A 32 9.28 19.86 -19.33
CA GLY A 32 8.43 18.94 -20.08
C GLY A 32 8.96 17.50 -20.06
N GLY A 33 10.25 17.29 -19.80
CA GLY A 33 10.83 15.95 -19.60
C GLY A 33 10.44 15.34 -18.25
N ASP A 34 10.44 16.13 -17.18
CA ASP A 34 9.97 15.69 -15.86
C ASP A 34 8.47 15.47 -15.85
N PHE A 35 7.71 16.31 -16.55
CA PHE A 35 6.27 16.15 -16.74
C PHE A 35 5.93 14.83 -17.43
N ALA A 36 6.60 14.50 -18.55
CA ALA A 36 6.37 13.22 -19.23
C ALA A 36 6.70 12.02 -18.32
N ARG A 37 7.88 12.04 -17.67
CA ARG A 37 8.32 10.96 -16.78
C ARG A 37 7.36 10.74 -15.61
N PHE A 38 6.80 11.81 -15.06
CA PHE A 38 5.82 11.70 -13.98
C PHE A 38 4.62 10.83 -14.40
N PHE A 39 4.08 11.04 -15.60
CA PHE A 39 2.95 10.25 -16.09
C PHE A 39 3.39 8.83 -16.48
N GLU A 40 4.57 8.65 -17.07
CA GLU A 40 5.11 7.33 -17.39
C GLU A 40 5.30 6.45 -16.14
N ASP A 41 5.81 7.03 -15.05
CA ASP A 41 6.15 6.30 -13.83
C ASP A 41 4.93 6.06 -12.92
N TYR A 42 4.05 7.06 -12.77
CA TYR A 42 2.97 7.02 -11.77
C TYR A 42 1.56 6.86 -12.35
N ALA A 43 1.38 7.10 -13.64
CA ALA A 43 0.06 7.12 -14.29
C ALA A 43 0.09 6.59 -15.74
N PRO A 44 0.72 5.43 -16.02
CA PRO A 44 0.91 4.93 -17.39
C PRO A 44 -0.38 4.62 -18.14
N GLN A 45 -1.51 4.54 -17.43
CA GLN A 45 -2.85 4.40 -18.00
C GLN A 45 -3.41 5.68 -18.62
N TYR A 46 -2.90 6.85 -18.23
CA TYR A 46 -3.32 8.14 -18.79
C TYR A 46 -2.52 8.42 -20.06
N SER A 47 -3.18 9.04 -21.03
CA SER A 47 -2.58 9.51 -22.29
C SER A 47 -3.11 10.90 -22.61
N GLY A 48 -2.49 11.61 -23.54
CA GLY A 48 -2.82 12.99 -23.91
C GLY A 48 -1.93 14.06 -23.26
N TYR A 49 -1.08 13.67 -22.29
CA TYR A 49 -0.10 14.58 -21.68
C TYR A 49 1.13 14.82 -22.60
N GLU A 50 1.34 13.96 -23.60
CA GLU A 50 2.56 13.93 -24.41
C GLU A 50 2.73 15.19 -25.26
N THR A 51 1.62 15.77 -25.75
CA THR A 51 1.64 17.03 -26.51
C THR A 51 2.10 18.17 -25.62
N LEU A 52 1.50 18.32 -24.44
CA LEU A 52 1.89 19.34 -23.47
C LEU A 52 3.34 19.16 -23.00
N ALA A 53 3.78 17.91 -22.77
CA ALA A 53 5.16 17.59 -22.45
C ALA A 53 6.13 18.06 -23.53
N ARG A 54 5.82 17.78 -24.81
CA ARG A 54 6.64 18.17 -25.96
C ARG A 54 6.67 19.69 -26.14
N ASP A 55 5.53 20.35 -26.05
CA ASP A 55 5.41 21.80 -26.22
C ASP A 55 6.19 22.53 -25.10
N MET A 56 6.09 22.03 -23.86
CA MET A 56 6.86 22.53 -22.72
C MET A 56 8.37 22.26 -22.83
N GLN A 57 8.79 21.18 -23.51
CA GLN A 57 10.21 20.99 -23.84
C GLN A 57 10.71 22.01 -24.88
N HIS A 58 9.85 22.40 -25.82
CA HIS A 58 10.19 23.37 -26.86
C HIS A 58 10.24 24.81 -26.33
N ASP A 59 9.31 25.17 -25.44
CA ASP A 59 9.29 26.46 -24.75
C ASP A 59 9.16 26.28 -23.22
N PRO A 60 10.28 26.02 -22.51
CA PRO A 60 10.28 25.77 -21.07
C PRO A 60 9.96 26.99 -20.20
N ARG A 61 9.89 28.19 -20.79
CA ARG A 61 9.61 29.43 -20.04
C ARG A 61 8.17 29.90 -20.22
N ASN A 62 7.39 29.22 -21.06
CA ASN A 62 5.99 29.54 -21.25
C ASN A 62 5.20 29.24 -19.97
N THR A 63 4.65 30.30 -19.37
CA THR A 63 3.92 30.21 -18.10
C THR A 63 2.60 29.46 -18.23
N GLU A 64 1.98 29.42 -19.41
CA GLU A 64 0.74 28.66 -19.66
C GLU A 64 1.03 27.17 -19.57
N TYR A 65 2.08 26.69 -20.25
CA TYR A 65 2.47 25.28 -20.21
C TYR A 65 2.85 24.83 -18.79
N ILE A 66 3.66 25.64 -18.08
CA ILE A 66 4.01 25.36 -16.69
C ILE A 66 2.76 25.26 -15.82
N THR A 67 1.81 26.19 -15.97
CA THR A 67 0.58 26.21 -15.18
C THR A 67 -0.29 24.98 -15.46
N SER A 68 -0.51 24.65 -16.74
CA SER A 68 -1.30 23.47 -17.12
C SER A 68 -0.65 22.17 -16.66
N ALA A 69 0.66 22.03 -16.80
CA ALA A 69 1.40 20.85 -16.36
C ALA A 69 1.35 20.70 -14.83
N THR A 70 1.49 21.81 -14.10
CA THR A 70 1.36 21.86 -12.64
C THR A 70 -0.02 21.42 -12.17
N GLN A 71 -1.08 21.96 -12.78
CA GLN A 71 -2.46 21.57 -12.47
C GLN A 71 -2.73 20.08 -12.75
N ALA A 72 -2.18 19.56 -13.84
CA ALA A 72 -2.34 18.15 -14.19
C ALA A 72 -1.64 17.23 -13.18
N ILE A 73 -0.40 17.56 -12.78
CA ILE A 73 0.32 16.82 -11.74
C ILE A 73 -0.41 16.91 -10.40
N ASP A 74 -0.80 18.11 -9.95
CA ASP A 74 -1.46 18.28 -8.64
C ASP A 74 -2.80 17.55 -8.58
N GLY A 75 -3.58 17.57 -9.68
CA GLY A 75 -4.82 16.81 -9.79
C GLY A 75 -4.59 15.31 -9.69
N LEU A 76 -3.60 14.79 -10.41
CA LEU A 76 -3.24 13.37 -10.41
C LEU A 76 -2.68 12.92 -9.05
N VAL A 77 -1.82 13.72 -8.42
CA VAL A 77 -1.31 13.47 -7.07
C VAL A 77 -2.48 13.38 -6.09
N THR A 78 -3.41 14.34 -6.16
CA THR A 78 -4.61 14.33 -5.31
C THR A 78 -5.43 13.07 -5.53
N GLU A 79 -5.61 12.64 -6.78
CA GLU A 79 -6.32 11.41 -7.13
C GLU A 79 -5.60 10.16 -6.57
N ILE A 80 -4.29 10.04 -6.77
CA ILE A 80 -3.47 8.90 -6.32
C ILE A 80 -3.42 8.84 -4.79
N LEU A 81 -3.32 9.98 -4.10
CA LEU A 81 -3.28 10.05 -2.64
C LEU A 81 -4.66 9.82 -2.02
N SER A 82 -5.72 10.21 -2.71
CA SER A 82 -7.11 9.94 -2.29
C SER A 82 -7.56 8.52 -2.66
N ALA A 83 -6.79 7.81 -3.50
CA ALA A 83 -7.08 6.44 -3.87
C ALA A 83 -6.95 5.54 -2.62
N PRO A 84 -8.01 4.80 -2.23
CA PRO A 84 -8.05 4.07 -0.95
C PRO A 84 -6.98 2.97 -0.74
N ASN A 85 -6.13 2.65 -1.73
CA ASN A 85 -5.52 1.31 -1.83
C ASN A 85 -4.03 1.24 -2.23
N GLY A 86 -3.26 2.33 -2.26
CA GLY A 86 -1.98 2.31 -2.99
C GLY A 86 -0.86 1.39 -2.47
N GLY A 87 -0.69 1.18 -1.16
CA GLY A 87 0.47 0.37 -0.72
C GLY A 87 0.50 -0.28 0.65
N MET A 88 -0.27 0.20 1.64
CA MET A 88 -0.24 -0.41 2.98
C MET A 88 -1.17 -1.61 3.14
N VAL A 89 -2.10 -1.79 2.21
CA VAL A 89 -3.15 -2.83 2.23
C VAL A 89 -2.58 -4.26 2.09
N GLY A 90 -1.48 -4.42 1.34
CA GLY A 90 -0.88 -5.73 1.08
C GLY A 90 -0.08 -6.30 2.26
N ALA A 91 0.68 -5.45 2.96
CA ALA A 91 1.50 -5.87 4.09
C ALA A 91 0.64 -6.33 5.28
N SER A 92 -0.44 -5.61 5.59
CA SER A 92 -1.36 -6.01 6.66
C SER A 92 -2.06 -7.33 6.33
N GLY A 93 -2.48 -7.55 5.08
CA GLY A 93 -3.02 -8.84 4.63
C GLY A 93 -2.07 -10.02 4.89
N ALA A 94 -0.77 -9.86 4.62
CA ALA A 94 0.23 -10.89 4.91
C ALA A 94 0.36 -11.18 6.42
N VAL A 95 0.34 -10.14 7.26
CA VAL A 95 0.33 -10.30 8.72
C VAL A 95 -0.91 -11.08 9.19
N PHE A 96 -2.09 -10.79 8.64
CA PHE A 96 -3.31 -11.56 8.93
C PHE A 96 -3.18 -13.03 8.49
N GLY A 97 -2.54 -13.32 7.35
CA GLY A 97 -2.26 -14.69 6.93
C GLY A 97 -1.36 -15.45 7.93
N ILE A 98 -0.31 -14.80 8.44
CA ILE A 98 0.55 -15.35 9.49
C ILE A 98 -0.22 -15.54 10.81
N LEU A 99 -1.05 -14.56 11.18
CA LEU A 99 -1.88 -14.62 12.37
C LEU A 99 -2.85 -15.81 12.33
N PHE A 100 -3.49 -16.04 11.17
CA PHE A 100 -4.29 -17.24 10.95
C PHE A 100 -3.47 -18.50 11.14
N ALA A 101 -2.29 -18.57 10.52
CA ALA A 101 -1.43 -19.74 10.61
C ALA A 101 -1.01 -20.06 12.03
N PHE A 102 -0.65 -19.04 12.80
CA PHE A 102 -0.33 -19.17 14.21
C PHE A 102 -1.52 -19.73 15.01
N ALA A 103 -2.71 -19.15 14.86
CA ALA A 103 -3.88 -19.61 15.59
C ALA A 103 -4.36 -21.01 15.17
N TYR A 104 -4.12 -21.41 13.92
CA TYR A 104 -4.43 -22.74 13.44
C TYR A 104 -3.46 -23.79 13.99
N LEU A 105 -2.15 -23.51 13.99
CA LEU A 105 -1.11 -24.43 14.46
C LEU A 105 -1.02 -24.49 15.98
N PHE A 106 -1.29 -23.38 16.67
CA PHE A 106 -1.18 -23.23 18.11
C PHE A 106 -2.48 -22.70 18.74
N PRO A 107 -3.61 -23.41 18.58
CA PRO A 107 -4.95 -22.89 18.87
C PRO A 107 -5.21 -22.61 20.36
N ASN A 108 -4.47 -23.26 21.26
CA ASN A 108 -4.60 -23.11 22.70
C ASN A 108 -3.56 -22.18 23.32
N THR A 109 -2.65 -21.59 22.53
CA THR A 109 -1.71 -20.60 23.05
C THR A 109 -2.45 -19.37 23.52
N GLU A 110 -2.15 -18.96 24.74
CA GLU A 110 -2.75 -17.80 25.38
C GLU A 110 -2.02 -16.52 24.96
N LEU A 111 -2.77 -15.57 24.42
CA LEU A 111 -2.29 -14.26 24.00
C LEU A 111 -2.67 -13.25 25.07
N MET A 112 -1.67 -12.54 25.61
CA MET A 112 -1.87 -11.39 26.49
C MET A 112 -1.75 -10.12 25.65
N LEU A 113 -2.84 -9.36 25.55
CA LEU A 113 -2.83 -8.08 24.84
C LEU A 113 -2.31 -6.99 25.78
N LEU A 114 -1.56 -6.03 25.23
CA LEU A 114 -0.87 -5.00 26.03
C LEU A 114 -1.78 -4.22 27.00
N PHE A 115 -3.05 -3.99 26.62
CA PHE A 115 -4.01 -3.20 27.39
C PHE A 115 -5.19 -4.01 27.94
N PHE A 116 -5.21 -5.33 27.70
CA PHE A 116 -6.31 -6.19 28.16
C PHE A 116 -5.76 -7.25 29.11
N PRO A 117 -6.11 -7.20 30.41
CA PRO A 117 -5.43 -7.97 31.45
C PRO A 117 -5.81 -9.46 31.49
N PHE A 118 -6.61 -9.96 30.55
CA PHE A 118 -7.02 -11.36 30.50
C PHE A 118 -6.44 -12.07 29.26
N PRO A 119 -5.78 -13.23 29.45
CA PRO A 119 -5.28 -14.01 28.33
C PRO A 119 -6.44 -14.57 27.49
N ILE A 120 -6.29 -14.52 26.16
CA ILE A 120 -7.27 -15.08 25.21
C ILE A 120 -6.56 -16.13 24.35
N LYS A 121 -7.15 -17.32 24.20
CA LYS A 121 -6.58 -18.35 23.32
C LYS A 121 -6.58 -17.87 21.87
N ALA A 122 -5.50 -18.15 21.15
CA ALA A 122 -5.27 -17.70 19.78
C ALA A 122 -6.45 -18.01 18.84
N LYS A 123 -7.06 -19.19 18.96
CA LYS A 123 -8.24 -19.57 18.15
C LYS A 123 -9.43 -18.63 18.33
N TYR A 124 -9.69 -18.18 19.55
CA TYR A 124 -10.80 -17.27 19.84
C TYR A 124 -10.46 -15.86 19.39
N PHE A 125 -9.23 -15.41 19.66
CA PHE A 125 -8.77 -14.11 19.22
C PHE A 125 -8.93 -13.94 17.70
N VAL A 126 -8.38 -14.88 16.92
CA VAL A 126 -8.45 -14.79 15.45
C VAL A 126 -9.87 -14.95 14.93
N PHE A 127 -10.68 -15.83 15.52
CA PHE A 127 -12.09 -15.99 15.11
C PHE A 127 -12.91 -14.71 15.31
N PHE A 128 -12.84 -14.10 16.50
CA PHE A 128 -13.56 -12.86 16.78
C PHE A 128 -13.00 -11.69 15.99
N TYR A 129 -11.69 -11.66 15.75
CA TYR A 129 -11.08 -10.61 14.94
C TYR A 129 -11.55 -10.72 13.47
N ALA A 130 -11.61 -11.93 12.91
CA ALA A 130 -12.18 -12.16 11.58
C ALA A 130 -13.64 -11.70 11.48
N LEU A 131 -14.45 -11.93 12.52
CA LEU A 131 -15.84 -11.46 12.56
C LEU A 131 -15.92 -9.93 12.62
N TYR A 132 -15.04 -9.29 13.38
CA TYR A 132 -14.93 -7.83 13.43
C TYR A 132 -14.53 -7.24 12.07
N GLU A 133 -13.53 -7.82 11.40
CA GLU A 133 -13.11 -7.41 10.05
C GLU A 133 -14.25 -7.58 9.04
N LEU A 134 -15.00 -8.69 9.11
CA LEU A 134 -16.18 -8.89 8.27
C LEU A 134 -17.27 -7.85 8.54
N TYR A 135 -17.52 -7.56 9.82
CA TYR A 135 -18.50 -6.55 10.20
C TYR A 135 -18.10 -5.17 9.67
N GLY A 136 -16.86 -4.72 9.87
CA GLY A 136 -16.36 -3.43 9.37
C GLY A 136 -16.32 -3.35 7.84
N GLY A 137 -15.96 -4.46 7.18
CA GLY A 137 -16.01 -4.54 5.71
C GLY A 137 -17.42 -4.38 5.15
N VAL A 138 -18.44 -4.95 5.80
CA VAL A 138 -19.85 -4.87 5.38
C VAL A 138 -20.50 -3.55 5.83
N HIS A 139 -20.19 -3.07 7.03
CA HIS A 139 -20.76 -1.87 7.64
C HIS A 139 -19.73 -0.73 7.71
N ARG A 140 -19.35 -0.21 6.53
CA ARG A 140 -18.40 0.89 6.43
C ARG A 140 -18.92 2.13 7.15
N THR A 141 -18.19 2.57 8.18
CA THR A 141 -18.52 3.77 8.95
C THR A 141 -17.83 4.98 8.32
N PRO A 142 -18.45 6.18 8.26
CA PRO A 142 -17.77 7.38 7.81
C PRO A 142 -16.48 7.63 8.61
N GLY A 143 -15.34 7.72 7.92
CA GLY A 143 -14.01 7.88 8.52
C GLY A 143 -13.23 6.57 8.73
N ASP A 144 -13.81 5.42 8.39
CA ASP A 144 -13.10 4.14 8.36
C ASP A 144 -12.23 4.04 7.10
N ASN A 145 -10.91 4.11 7.30
CA ASN A 145 -9.89 3.99 6.24
C ASN A 145 -9.20 2.61 6.27
N VAL A 146 -9.77 1.61 6.96
CA VAL A 146 -9.19 0.28 7.09
C VAL A 146 -9.66 -0.60 5.91
N ALA A 147 -8.70 -1.26 5.26
CA ALA A 147 -8.98 -2.19 4.17
C ALA A 147 -9.40 -3.58 4.70
N HIS A 148 -10.54 -3.64 5.38
CA HIS A 148 -11.05 -4.85 6.05
C HIS A 148 -11.07 -6.12 5.18
N PHE A 149 -11.45 -6.00 3.91
CA PHE A 149 -11.47 -7.15 2.99
C PHE A 149 -10.07 -7.67 2.65
N ALA A 150 -9.03 -6.84 2.71
CA ALA A 150 -7.66 -7.30 2.51
C ALA A 150 -7.17 -8.14 3.69
N HIS A 151 -7.56 -7.79 4.92
CA HIS A 151 -7.30 -8.61 6.11
C HIS A 151 -8.01 -9.97 6.01
N LEU A 152 -9.29 -9.98 5.63
CA LEU A 152 -10.05 -11.21 5.38
C LEU A 152 -9.44 -12.07 4.28
N GLY A 153 -8.99 -11.45 3.19
CA GLY A 153 -8.23 -12.11 2.13
C GLY A 153 -6.96 -12.76 2.67
N GLY A 154 -6.20 -12.04 3.50
CA GLY A 154 -5.02 -12.55 4.20
C GLY A 154 -5.30 -13.80 5.04
N LEU A 155 -6.34 -13.77 5.89
CA LEU A 155 -6.78 -14.91 6.69
C LEU A 155 -7.13 -16.13 5.80
N LEU A 156 -7.88 -15.90 4.71
CA LEU A 156 -8.28 -16.94 3.78
C LEU A 156 -7.09 -17.57 3.05
N ILE A 157 -6.15 -16.76 2.56
CA ILE A 157 -4.94 -17.25 1.90
C ILE A 157 -4.07 -18.04 2.88
N GLY A 158 -3.93 -17.56 4.13
CA GLY A 158 -3.25 -18.31 5.20
C GLY A 158 -3.85 -19.70 5.40
N PHE A 159 -5.19 -19.80 5.44
CA PHE A 159 -5.88 -21.09 5.50
C PHE A 159 -5.58 -21.99 4.30
N ILE A 160 -5.67 -21.47 3.08
CA ILE A 160 -5.41 -22.23 1.85
C ILE A 160 -3.99 -22.79 1.84
N VAL A 161 -2.98 -21.96 2.18
CA VAL A 161 -1.58 -22.36 2.22
C VAL A 161 -1.35 -23.50 3.21
N ILE A 162 -1.89 -23.40 4.42
CA ILE A 162 -1.78 -24.46 5.43
C ILE A 162 -2.44 -25.75 4.94
N LYS A 163 -3.64 -25.66 4.37
CA LYS A 163 -4.34 -26.83 3.83
C LYS A 163 -3.60 -27.48 2.68
N PHE A 164 -2.94 -26.70 1.84
CA PHE A 164 -2.07 -27.23 0.80
C PHE A 164 -0.89 -28.00 1.39
N TRP A 165 -0.21 -27.46 2.41
CA TRP A 165 0.90 -28.14 3.08
C TRP A 165 0.48 -29.39 3.86
N GLU A 166 -0.69 -29.39 4.51
CA GLU A 166 -1.22 -30.58 5.20
C GLU A 166 -1.47 -31.74 4.22
N ARG A 167 -2.00 -31.45 3.03
CA ARG A 167 -2.23 -32.45 1.98
C ARG A 167 -0.94 -33.09 1.48
N GLY A 168 0.12 -32.29 1.32
CA GLY A 168 1.44 -32.81 0.92
C GLY A 168 2.10 -33.73 1.95
N ARG A 169 1.82 -33.54 3.25
CA ARG A 169 2.33 -34.41 4.32
C ARG A 169 1.67 -35.78 4.39
N GLN A 170 0.46 -35.93 3.84
CA GLN A 170 -0.30 -37.18 3.84
C GLN A 170 0.10 -38.13 2.68
N GLN A 171 0.92 -37.68 1.72
CA GLN A 171 1.33 -38.45 0.54
C GLN A 171 2.68 -39.17 0.72
N PHE A 172 3.19 -39.27 1.95
CA PHE A 172 4.50 -39.89 2.27
C PHE A 172 4.39 -41.26 2.97
N TYR A 173 3.20 -41.89 2.94
CA TYR A 173 2.96 -43.27 3.39
C TYR A 173 2.34 -44.07 2.26
#